data_AF-A0A7S3Y9Q5-F1
#
_entry.id   AF-A0A7S3Y9Q5-F1
#
_cell.length_a   1.000
_cell.length_b   1.000
_cell.length_c   1.000
_cell.angle_alpha   90.00
_cell.angle_beta   90.00
_cell.angle_gamma   90.00
#
_symmetry.space_group_name_H-M   'P 1'
#
loop_
_entity.id
_entity.type
_entity.pdbx_description
1 polymer ?
#
loop_
_entity_poly.entity_id
_entity_poly.type
_entity_poly.pdbx_seq_one_letter_code
_entity_poly.pdbx_strand_id
1 'polypeptide(L)'
;MTAAYITKRMGLPIEQFIVATNQNTELEVFFNSGSFVVEPVKMSLSNAIDIAVPYNIERFLFLVSEGDSAQIVEWMGLLSSKGKFRVPRPFLKKCKEFIVAYSANEEQTKATVHCTWEEKGYLLDPHTAVGLHAARSAAAAAAAT
;
A
#
# COMPACT_ATOMS: atom_id res chain seq x y z
N MET A 1 7.48 -1.91 0.13
CA MET A 1 7.20 -1.35 -1.21
C MET A 1 8.45 -0.89 -1.95
N THR A 2 9.19 0.14 -1.49
CA THR A 2 10.33 0.72 -2.22
C THR A 2 11.41 -0.30 -2.63
N ALA A 3 11.82 -1.17 -1.70
CA ALA A 3 12.77 -2.24 -2.02
C ALA A 3 12.26 -3.18 -3.12
N ALA A 4 10.98 -3.55 -3.07
CA ALA A 4 10.37 -4.41 -4.08
C ALA A 4 10.41 -3.75 -5.47
N TYR A 5 10.11 -2.45 -5.56
CA TYR A 5 10.23 -1.70 -6.82
C TYR A 5 11.67 -1.64 -7.34
N ILE A 6 12.65 -1.43 -6.45
CA ILE A 6 14.08 -1.50 -6.81
C ILE A 6 14.41 -2.88 -7.38
N THR A 7 13.96 -3.96 -6.74
CA THR A 7 14.18 -5.34 -7.22
C THR A 7 13.57 -5.58 -8.61
N LYS A 8 12.36 -5.06 -8.89
CA LYS A 8 11.77 -5.10 -10.23
C LYS A 8 12.61 -4.32 -11.24
N ARG A 9 13.10 -3.13 -10.87
CA ARG A 9 14.00 -2.30 -11.70
C ARG A 9 15.35 -2.97 -11.98
N MET A 10 15.80 -3.86 -11.10
CA MET A 10 17.00 -4.68 -11.29
C MET A 10 16.78 -5.87 -12.25
N GLY A 11 15.54 -6.12 -12.70
CA GLY A 11 15.22 -7.13 -13.70
C GLY A 11 14.58 -8.42 -13.17
N LEU A 12 14.26 -8.51 -11.87
CA LEU A 12 13.51 -9.67 -11.37
C LEU A 12 12.10 -9.66 -11.97
N PRO A 13 11.62 -10.76 -12.59
CA PRO A 13 10.31 -10.82 -13.22
C PRO A 13 9.22 -10.94 -12.16
N ILE A 14 8.83 -9.80 -11.60
CA ILE A 14 7.74 -9.69 -10.63
C ILE A 14 6.50 -9.19 -11.36
N GLU A 15 5.44 -9.99 -11.35
CA GLU A 15 4.16 -9.69 -12.02
C GLU A 15 3.47 -8.49 -11.36
N GLN A 16 3.17 -8.60 -10.07
CA GLN A 16 2.40 -7.61 -9.32
C GLN A 16 2.91 -7.48 -7.88
N PHE A 17 2.86 -6.27 -7.33
CA PHE A 17 3.00 -6.01 -5.90
C PHE A 17 1.66 -5.72 -5.27
N ILE A 18 1.44 -6.31 -4.10
CA ILE A 18 0.26 -6.07 -3.28
C ILE A 18 0.69 -5.22 -2.09
N VAL A 19 0.19 -3.99 -2.01
CA VAL A 19 0.39 -3.10 -0.87
C VAL A 19 -0.73 -3.37 0.12
N ALA A 20 -0.37 -3.96 1.27
CA ALA A 20 -1.29 -4.20 2.35
C ALA A 20 -1.15 -3.11 3.41
N THR A 21 -2.27 -2.49 3.80
CA THR A 21 -2.34 -1.61 4.97
C THR A 21 -3.41 -2.11 5.93
N ASN A 22 -3.38 -1.64 7.17
CA ASN A 22 -4.51 -1.83 8.07
C ASN A 22 -5.57 -0.73 7.80
N GLN A 23 -6.41 -0.44 8.79
CA GLN A 23 -7.43 0.62 8.75
C GLN A 23 -6.91 2.07 8.55
N ASN A 24 -5.58 2.27 8.52
CA ASN A 24 -4.92 3.45 7.97
C ASN A 24 -4.75 3.24 6.46
N THR A 25 -5.72 3.76 5.68
CA THR A 25 -5.97 3.38 4.28
C THR A 25 -5.31 4.29 3.25
N GLU A 26 -4.41 5.19 3.66
CA GLU A 26 -3.83 6.24 2.82
C GLU A 26 -3.18 5.69 1.55
N LEU A 27 -2.46 4.56 1.64
CA LEU A 27 -1.85 3.93 0.48
C LEU A 27 -2.87 3.25 -0.45
N GLU A 28 -3.89 2.60 0.09
CA GLU A 28 -4.98 2.02 -0.72
C GLU A 28 -5.70 3.13 -1.49
N VAL A 29 -6.09 4.21 -0.81
CA VAL A 29 -6.75 5.37 -1.43
C VAL A 29 -5.85 6.01 -2.48
N PHE A 30 -4.55 6.13 -2.21
CA PHE A 30 -3.58 6.67 -3.15
C PHE A 30 -3.47 5.84 -4.43
N PHE A 31 -3.25 4.53 -4.32
CA PHE A 31 -3.11 3.68 -5.50
C PHE A 31 -4.42 3.50 -6.27
N ASN A 32 -5.58 3.67 -5.63
CA ASN A 32 -6.87 3.61 -6.30
C ASN A 32 -7.25 4.92 -7.00
N SER A 33 -7.01 6.08 -6.37
CA SER A 33 -7.55 7.38 -6.80
C SER A 33 -6.50 8.40 -7.26
N GLY A 34 -5.22 8.17 -6.97
CA GLY A 34 -4.13 9.14 -7.14
C GLY A 34 -4.14 10.28 -6.12
N SER A 35 -5.06 10.29 -5.16
CA SER A 35 -5.13 11.26 -4.07
C SER A 35 -4.41 10.72 -2.84
N PHE A 36 -3.47 11.48 -2.30
CA PHE A 36 -2.88 11.21 -0.99
C PHE A 36 -3.40 12.26 -0.02
N VAL A 37 -4.06 11.84 1.06
CA VAL A 37 -4.60 12.70 2.11
C VAL A 37 -4.17 12.10 3.44
N VAL A 38 -3.54 12.88 4.30
CA VAL A 38 -3.12 12.46 5.63
C VAL A 38 -4.32 12.54 6.55
N GLU A 39 -4.69 11.41 7.14
CA GLU A 39 -5.72 11.34 8.18
C GLU A 39 -5.07 11.11 9.56
N PRO A 40 -5.80 11.35 10.66
CA PRO A 40 -5.35 10.95 11.98
C PRO A 40 -5.12 9.43 12.06
N VAL A 41 -3.97 9.03 12.61
CA VAL A 41 -3.61 7.62 12.78
C VAL A 41 -4.62 6.91 13.68
N LYS A 42 -5.10 5.76 13.22
CA LYS A 42 -6.00 4.86 13.96
C LYS A 42 -5.20 3.70 14.52
N MET A 43 -5.24 3.55 15.85
CA MET A 43 -4.58 2.46 16.56
C MET A 43 -5.16 1.10 16.18
N SER A 44 -4.32 0.12 15.86
CA SER A 44 -4.72 -1.24 15.49
C SER A 44 -3.92 -2.32 16.22
N LEU A 45 -4.32 -3.59 16.05
CA LEU A 45 -3.53 -4.75 16.47
C LEU A 45 -2.21 -4.90 15.70
N SER A 46 -2.15 -4.33 14.50
CA SER A 46 -0.97 -4.30 13.64
C SER A 46 -0.22 -2.97 13.81
N ASN A 47 0.13 -2.65 15.05
CA ASN A 47 0.60 -1.32 15.46
C ASN A 47 1.88 -0.85 14.74
N ALA A 48 2.72 -1.76 14.23
CA ALA A 48 3.92 -1.39 13.50
C ALA A 48 3.62 -0.76 12.12
N ILE A 49 2.39 -0.92 11.62
CA ILE A 49 1.92 -0.32 10.36
C ILE A 49 0.79 0.71 10.58
N ASP A 50 0.63 1.21 11.81
CA ASP A 50 -0.20 2.38 12.11
C ASP A 50 0.48 3.67 11.63
N ILE A 51 0.48 3.89 10.32
CA ILE A 51 1.28 4.93 9.65
C ILE A 51 0.39 5.71 8.67
N ALA A 52 0.22 7.01 8.90
CA ALA A 52 -0.46 7.90 7.96
C ALA A 52 0.46 8.39 6.81
N VAL A 53 1.74 8.65 7.12
CA VAL A 53 2.74 9.06 6.12
C VAL A 53 3.94 8.12 6.15
N PRO A 54 4.03 7.15 5.21
CA PRO A 54 5.16 6.25 5.15
C PRO A 54 6.43 7.01 4.76
N TYR A 55 7.46 6.98 5.62
CA TYR A 55 8.72 7.71 5.40
C TYR A 55 9.44 7.38 4.07
N ASN A 56 9.16 6.20 3.49
CA ASN A 56 9.73 5.77 2.21
C ASN A 56 8.89 6.15 0.98
N ILE A 57 7.74 6.83 1.14
CA ILE A 57 6.87 7.18 0.02
C ILE A 57 7.57 8.10 -0.97
N GLU A 58 8.35 9.06 -0.48
CA GLU A 58 9.13 9.99 -1.30
C GLU A 58 10.09 9.25 -2.25
N ARG A 59 10.84 8.27 -1.72
CA ARG A 59 11.76 7.44 -2.50
C ARG A 59 11.02 6.65 -3.57
N PHE A 60 9.86 6.09 -3.23
CA PHE A 60 9.05 5.37 -4.20
C PHE A 60 8.57 6.29 -5.32
N LEU A 61 8.03 7.47 -4.97
CA LEU A 61 7.55 8.45 -5.94
C LEU A 61 8.67 8.89 -6.88
N PHE A 62 9.86 9.19 -6.35
CA PHE A 62 11.05 9.56 -7.11
C PHE A 62 11.49 8.47 -8.10
N LEU A 63 11.51 7.21 -7.67
CA LEU A 63 11.91 6.09 -8.52
C LEU A 63 10.90 5.84 -9.65
N VAL A 64 9.60 6.00 -9.39
CA VAL A 64 8.55 5.83 -10.41
C VAL A 64 8.48 7.03 -11.37
N SER A 65 8.76 8.24 -10.88
CA SER A 65 8.87 9.45 -11.71
C SER A 65 10.17 9.54 -12.51
N GLU A 66 10.99 8.48 -12.50
CA GLU A 66 12.27 8.42 -13.22
C GLU A 66 13.26 9.52 -12.81
N GLY A 67 13.18 9.95 -11.55
CA GLY A 67 14.10 10.91 -10.98
C GLY A 67 13.68 12.38 -11.11
N ASP A 68 12.41 12.66 -11.38
CA ASP A 68 11.88 14.04 -11.42
C ASP A 68 11.82 14.67 -10.02
N SER A 69 12.96 15.20 -9.55
CA SER A 69 13.09 15.85 -8.25
C SER A 69 12.18 17.07 -8.08
N ALA A 70 11.94 17.83 -9.16
CA ALA A 70 11.11 19.04 -9.08
C ALA A 70 9.67 18.69 -8.71
N GLN A 71 9.13 17.65 -9.33
CA GLN A 71 7.79 17.15 -9.02
C GLN A 71 7.70 16.57 -7.61
N ILE A 72 8.73 15.89 -7.12
CA ILE A 72 8.78 15.36 -5.75
C ILE A 72 8.77 16.49 -4.72
N VAL A 73 9.58 17.53 -4.93
CA VAL A 73 9.61 18.71 -4.05
C VAL A 73 8.23 19.37 -3.99
N GLU A 74 7.52 19.48 -5.11
CA GLU A 74 6.16 20.01 -5.14
C GLU A 74 5.20 19.15 -4.31
N TRP A 75 5.17 17.83 -4.53
CA TRP A 75 4.25 16.94 -3.81
C TRP A 75 4.54 16.89 -2.32
N MET A 76 5.81 16.80 -1.91
CA MET A 76 6.19 16.81 -0.50
C MET A 76 5.89 18.17 0.15
N GLY A 77 6.08 19.27 -0.57
CA GLY A 77 5.69 20.61 -0.12
C GLY A 77 4.17 20.74 0.09
N LEU A 78 3.35 20.22 -0.83
CA LEU A 78 1.89 20.17 -0.68
C LEU A 78 1.46 19.26 0.48
N LEU A 79 2.11 18.11 0.65
CA LEU A 79 1.86 17.21 1.77
C LEU A 79 2.16 17.89 3.11
N SER A 80 3.31 18.55 3.24
CA SER A 80 3.72 19.24 4.46
C SER A 80 2.85 20.46 4.79
N SER A 81 2.38 21.20 3.77
CA SER A 81 1.63 22.45 3.98
C SER A 81 0.11 22.26 4.05
N LYS A 82 -0.43 21.27 3.33
CA LYS A 82 -1.88 21.06 3.18
C LYS A 82 -2.35 19.68 3.65
N GLY A 83 -1.44 18.79 4.06
CA GLY A 83 -1.76 17.41 4.42
C GLY A 83 -2.23 16.56 3.24
N LYS A 84 -2.06 17.02 1.99
CA LYS A 84 -2.54 16.29 0.81
C LYS A 84 -1.86 16.70 -0.49
N PHE A 85 -1.80 15.78 -1.44
CA PHE A 85 -1.45 16.04 -2.84
C PHE A 85 -2.20 15.09 -3.77
N ARG A 86 -2.14 15.34 -5.07
CA ARG A 86 -2.69 14.46 -6.10
C ARG A 86 -1.68 14.27 -7.21
N VAL A 87 -1.46 13.02 -7.61
CA VAL A 87 -0.58 12.71 -8.74
C VAL A 87 -1.33 12.78 -10.07
N PRO A 88 -0.66 13.13 -11.18
CA PRO A 88 -1.23 13.09 -12.51
C PRO A 88 -1.73 11.69 -12.90
N ARG A 89 -2.77 11.63 -13.75
CA ARG A 89 -3.31 10.36 -14.27
C ARG A 89 -2.25 9.45 -14.93
N PRO A 90 -1.29 9.96 -15.73
CA PRO A 90 -0.24 9.11 -16.29
C PRO A 90 0.63 8.44 -15.22
N PHE A 91 0.99 9.16 -14.15
CA PHE A 91 1.75 8.60 -13.04
C PHE A 91 0.95 7.51 -12.33
N LEU A 92 -0.33 7.76 -12.02
CA LEU A 92 -1.20 6.76 -11.41
C LEU A 92 -1.35 5.51 -12.28
N LYS A 93 -1.51 5.69 -13.60
CA LYS A 93 -1.61 4.58 -14.56
C LYS A 93 -0.34 3.72 -14.51
N LYS A 94 0.84 4.35 -14.54
CA LYS A 94 2.13 3.65 -14.41
C LYS A 94 2.20 2.84 -13.12
N CYS A 95 1.79 3.40 -11.98
CA CYS A 95 1.74 2.65 -10.72
C CYS A 95 0.82 1.42 -10.81
N LYS A 96 -0.37 1.57 -11.39
CA LYS A 96 -1.38 0.51 -11.51
C LYS A 96 -0.97 -0.65 -12.41
N GLU A 97 0.04 -0.46 -13.28
CA GLU A 97 0.59 -1.56 -14.09
C GLU A 97 1.28 -2.63 -13.25
N PHE A 98 1.71 -2.31 -12.02
CA PHE A 98 2.48 -3.24 -11.19
C PHE A 98 2.13 -3.20 -9.69
N ILE A 99 1.21 -2.34 -9.26
CA ILE A 99 0.73 -2.27 -7.87
C ILE A 99 -0.79 -2.37 -7.82
N VAL A 100 -1.27 -3.19 -6.90
CA VAL A 100 -2.61 -3.11 -6.31
C VAL A 100 -2.48 -2.89 -4.81
N ALA A 101 -3.50 -2.31 -4.19
CA ALA A 101 -3.47 -2.00 -2.76
C ALA A 101 -4.82 -2.33 -2.13
N TYR A 102 -4.77 -2.91 -0.92
CA TYR A 102 -5.94 -3.31 -0.16
C TYR A 102 -5.69 -3.07 1.32
N SER A 103 -6.72 -2.64 2.04
CA SER A 103 -6.69 -2.53 3.50
C SER A 103 -7.42 -3.68 4.18
N ALA A 104 -7.03 -3.93 5.43
CA ALA A 104 -7.78 -4.79 6.35
C ALA A 104 -8.09 -4.01 7.64
N ASN A 105 -9.36 -3.96 8.02
CA ASN A 105 -9.76 -3.43 9.32
C ASN A 105 -9.53 -4.46 10.45
N GLU A 106 -9.86 -4.08 11.68
CA GLU A 106 -9.68 -4.94 12.87
C GLU A 106 -10.47 -6.24 12.77
N GLU A 107 -11.72 -6.19 12.32
CA GLU A 107 -12.57 -7.37 12.16
C GLU A 107 -12.02 -8.33 11.12
N GLN A 108 -11.60 -7.81 9.95
CA GLN A 108 -11.01 -8.58 8.86
C GLN A 108 -9.66 -9.19 9.26
N THR A 109 -8.85 -8.46 10.04
CA THR A 109 -7.57 -8.96 10.56
C THR A 109 -7.80 -10.13 11.50
N LYS A 110 -8.70 -10.00 12.49
CA LYS A 110 -9.06 -11.08 13.42
C LYS A 110 -9.66 -12.29 12.72
N ALA A 111 -10.56 -12.05 11.78
CA ALA A 111 -11.15 -13.12 10.96
C ALA A 111 -10.08 -13.87 10.16
N THR A 112 -9.10 -13.15 9.59
CA THR A 112 -8.02 -13.79 8.83
C THR A 112 -7.13 -14.66 9.72
N VAL A 113 -6.83 -14.23 10.94
CA VAL A 113 -6.12 -15.06 11.94
C VAL A 113 -6.94 -16.31 12.26
N HIS A 114 -8.22 -16.13 12.61
CA HIS A 114 -9.12 -17.23 13.00
C HIS A 114 -9.28 -18.28 11.90
N CYS A 115 -9.66 -17.87 10.69
CA CYS A 115 -9.86 -18.78 9.58
C CYS A 115 -8.55 -19.51 9.20
N THR A 116 -7.40 -18.84 9.26
CA THR A 116 -6.12 -19.50 8.94
C THR A 116 -5.75 -20.55 10.00
N TRP A 117 -6.03 -20.28 11.27
CA TRP A 117 -5.86 -21.27 12.33
C TRP A 117 -6.78 -22.48 12.12
N GLU A 118 -8.07 -22.26 11.86
CA GLU A 118 -9.03 -23.36 11.64
C GLU A 118 -8.72 -24.19 10.39
N GLU A 119 -8.38 -23.55 9.27
CA GLU A 119 -8.18 -24.24 7.99
C GLU A 119 -6.81 -24.90 7.87
N LYS A 120 -5.77 -24.32 8.49
CA LYS A 120 -4.37 -24.68 8.25
C LYS A 120 -3.60 -25.04 9.51
N GLY A 121 -4.15 -24.80 10.69
CA GLY A 121 -3.42 -24.96 11.96
C GLY A 121 -2.24 -24.01 12.10
N TYR A 122 -2.21 -22.91 11.34
CA TYR A 122 -1.11 -21.94 11.34
C TYR A 122 -1.57 -20.63 11.98
N LEU A 123 -0.91 -20.24 13.07
CA LEU A 123 -1.23 -19.02 13.80
C LEU A 123 -0.45 -17.83 13.20
N LEU A 124 -1.20 -16.86 12.67
CA LEU A 124 -0.63 -15.61 12.13
C LEU A 124 -0.53 -14.54 13.22
N ASP A 125 0.51 -13.72 13.15
CA ASP A 125 0.48 -12.42 13.82
C ASP A 125 -0.42 -11.42 13.04
N PRO A 126 -0.89 -10.34 13.66
CA PRO A 126 -1.80 -9.37 13.03
C PRO A 126 -1.28 -8.74 11.73
N HIS A 127 0.01 -8.45 11.63
CA HIS A 127 0.62 -7.84 10.43
C HIS A 127 0.63 -8.83 9.27
N THR A 128 0.99 -10.09 9.54
CA THR A 128 0.92 -11.15 8.53
C THR A 128 -0.53 -11.40 8.11
N ALA A 129 -1.50 -11.34 9.03
CA ALA A 129 -2.92 -11.44 8.72
C ALA A 129 -3.41 -10.31 7.80
N VAL A 130 -2.97 -9.07 8.01
CA VAL A 130 -3.25 -7.94 7.09
C VAL A 130 -2.69 -8.24 5.69
N GLY A 131 -1.45 -8.72 5.61
CA GLY A 131 -0.82 -9.12 4.34
C GLY A 131 -1.58 -10.24 3.62
N LEU A 132 -1.99 -11.28 4.34
CA LEU A 132 -2.74 -12.40 3.78
C LEU A 132 -4.15 -11.98 3.35
N HIS A 133 -4.81 -11.09 4.10
CA HIS A 133 -6.10 -10.52 3.71
C HIS A 133 -5.98 -9.79 2.37
N ALA A 134 -5.01 -8.88 2.24
CA ALA A 134 -4.76 -8.16 1.00
C ALA A 134 -4.43 -9.10 -0.18
N ALA A 135 -3.65 -10.16 0.07
CA ALA A 135 -3.34 -11.16 -0.95
C ALA A 135 -4.59 -11.92 -1.43
N ARG A 136 -5.46 -12.33 -0.51
CA ARG A 136 -6.75 -12.98 -0.83
C ARG A 136 -7.68 -12.03 -1.59
N SER A 137 -7.74 -10.76 -1.21
CA SER A 137 -8.53 -9.73 -1.89
C SER A 137 -8.04 -9.48 -3.32
N ALA A 138 -6.73 -9.42 -3.55
CA ALA A 138 -6.15 -9.30 -4.89
C ALA A 138 -6.46 -10.52 -5.76
N ALA A 139 -6.33 -11.74 -5.21
CA ALA A 139 -6.65 -12.96 -5.93
C ALA A 139 -8.13 -13.05 -6.30
N ALA A 140 -9.02 -12.66 -5.38
CA ALA A 140 -10.46 -12.60 -5.64
C ALA A 140 -10.81 -11.58 -6.73
N ALA A 141 -10.17 -10.41 -6.73
CA ALA A 141 -10.37 -9.40 -7.76
C ALA A 141 -9.88 -9.88 -9.15
N ALA A 142 -8.74 -10.56 -9.22
CA ALA A 142 -8.22 -11.12 -10.46
C ALA A 142 -9.08 -12.28 -11.02
N ALA A 143 -9.74 -13.05 -10.14
CA ALA A 143 -10.66 -14.10 -10.57
C ALA A 143 -12.01 -13.56 -11.12
N ALA A 144 -12.32 -12.29 -10.85
CA ALA A 144 -13.56 -11.64 -11.29
C ALA A 144 -13.44 -10.90 -12.64
N THR A 145 -12.24 -10.85 -13.23
CA THR A 145 -11.93 -10.20 -14.51
C THR A 145 -11.67 -11.22 -15.61
#